data_AF-A0A3R9PK53-F1
#
_entry.id   AF-A0A3R9PK53-F1
#
_cell.length_a   1.000
_cell.length_b   1.000
_cell.length_c   1.000
_cell.angle_alpha   90.00
_cell.angle_beta   90.00
_cell.angle_gamma   90.00
#
_symmetry.space_group_name_H-M   'P 1'
#
loop_
_entity.id
_entity.type
_entity.pdbx_description
1 polymer ?
#
loop_
_entity_poly.entity_id
_entity_poly.type
_entity_poly.pdbx_seq_one_letter_code
_entity_poly.pdbx_strand_id
1 'polypeptide(L)'
;MSEAAKEWISREIAKELKKLTKLPCKIEAEYEPDWGYIYYVTIDANAREALNINLRLQEKFKGIPIVFEWTGKTDVSEEELAEKLAEILLKGGIKAKLAPRFSAVKAVEGNRED
;
A
#
# COMPACT_ATOMS: atom_id res chain seq x y z
N MET A 1 -6.26 -12.84 -7.04
CA MET A 1 -6.84 -12.06 -8.16
C MET A 1 -6.19 -12.51 -9.45
N SER A 2 -6.87 -12.40 -10.60
CA SER A 2 -6.27 -12.71 -11.91
C SER A 2 -5.39 -11.55 -12.42
N GLU A 3 -4.47 -11.82 -13.35
CA GLU A 3 -3.68 -10.77 -14.04
C GLU A 3 -4.59 -9.72 -14.71
N ALA A 4 -5.73 -10.13 -15.29
CA ALA A 4 -6.70 -9.20 -15.86
C ALA A 4 -7.28 -8.22 -14.82
N ALA A 5 -7.50 -8.66 -13.58
CA ALA A 5 -7.94 -7.79 -12.50
C ALA A 5 -6.84 -6.81 -12.07
N LYS A 6 -5.58 -7.26 -12.03
CA LYS A 6 -4.41 -6.41 -11.74
C LYS A 6 -4.24 -5.30 -12.77
N GLU A 7 -4.34 -5.62 -14.06
CA GLU A 7 -4.26 -4.63 -15.15
C GLU A 7 -5.43 -3.64 -15.11
N TRP A 8 -6.64 -4.10 -14.77
CA TRP A 8 -7.79 -3.22 -14.62
C TRP A 8 -7.63 -2.26 -13.43
N ILE A 9 -7.20 -2.74 -12.27
CA ILE A 9 -6.95 -1.90 -11.08
C ILE A 9 -5.85 -0.87 -11.37
N SER A 10 -4.75 -1.30 -12.00
CA SER A 10 -3.65 -0.39 -12.37
C SER A 10 -4.13 0.77 -13.26
N ARG A 11 -5.01 0.47 -14.22
CA ARG A 11 -5.61 1.49 -15.11
C ARG A 11 -6.53 2.44 -14.35
N GLU A 12 -7.34 1.94 -13.42
CA GLU A 12 -8.23 2.79 -12.62
C GLU A 12 -7.45 3.68 -11.64
N ILE A 13 -6.38 3.15 -11.03
CA ILE A 13 -5.43 3.96 -10.23
C ILE A 13 -4.83 5.08 -11.09
N ALA A 14 -4.30 4.75 -12.27
CA ALA A 14 -3.72 5.75 -13.18
C ALA A 14 -4.72 6.83 -13.59
N LYS A 15 -5.98 6.44 -13.87
CA LYS A 15 -7.06 7.35 -14.22
C LYS A 15 -7.40 8.28 -13.07
N GLU A 16 -7.39 7.80 -11.83
CA GLU A 16 -7.67 8.64 -10.68
C GLU A 16 -6.50 9.57 -10.35
N LEU A 17 -5.26 9.10 -10.42
CA LEU A 17 -4.07 9.92 -10.25
C LEU A 17 -4.07 11.11 -11.21
N LYS A 18 -4.44 10.90 -12.48
CA LYS A 18 -4.56 11.99 -13.49
C LYS A 18 -5.58 13.07 -13.12
N LYS A 19 -6.55 12.77 -12.25
CA LYS A 19 -7.50 13.78 -11.73
C LYS A 19 -6.97 14.49 -10.50
N LEU A 20 -6.19 13.79 -9.69
CA LEU A 20 -5.65 14.29 -8.42
C LEU A 20 -4.40 15.15 -8.63
N THR A 21 -3.60 14.87 -9.66
CA THR A 21 -2.33 15.55 -9.93
C THR A 21 -1.95 15.50 -11.40
N LYS A 22 -1.06 16.43 -11.80
CA LYS A 22 -0.39 16.44 -13.12
C LYS A 22 1.08 15.99 -13.02
N LEU A 23 1.54 15.63 -11.82
CA LEU A 23 2.91 15.23 -11.59
C LEU A 23 3.21 13.88 -12.25
N PRO A 24 4.45 13.66 -12.70
CA PRO A 24 4.90 12.35 -13.13
C PRO A 24 4.63 11.30 -12.05
N CYS A 25 4.05 10.17 -12.47
CA CYS A 25 3.82 9.02 -11.60
C CYS A 25 4.15 7.72 -12.31
N LYS A 26 4.66 6.76 -11.55
CA LYS A 26 4.91 5.39 -11.95
C LYS A 26 4.02 4.48 -11.11
N ILE A 27 3.41 3.49 -11.75
CA ILE A 27 2.59 2.48 -11.07
C ILE A 27 3.19 1.12 -11.38
N GLU A 28 3.49 0.37 -10.33
CA GLU A 28 3.96 -1.01 -10.39
C GLU A 28 3.05 -1.89 -9.53
N ALA A 29 2.96 -3.17 -9.86
CA ALA A 29 2.15 -4.11 -9.10
C ALA A 29 2.93 -5.41 -8.90
N GLU A 30 3.10 -5.79 -7.64
CA GLU A 30 3.80 -7.00 -7.23
C GLU A 30 2.82 -7.94 -6.51
N TYR A 31 2.92 -9.23 -6.79
CA TYR A 31 2.12 -10.22 -6.08
C TYR A 31 2.84 -10.67 -4.82
N GLU A 32 2.20 -10.45 -3.69
CA GLU A 32 2.65 -10.94 -2.39
C GLU A 32 1.66 -12.03 -1.91
N PRO A 33 2.13 -13.23 -1.52
CA PRO A 33 1.27 -14.36 -1.16
C PRO A 33 0.22 -14.06 -0.09
N ASP A 34 0.55 -13.21 0.87
CA ASP A 34 -0.33 -12.83 1.96
C ASP A 34 -1.30 -11.70 1.60
N TRP A 35 -0.89 -10.73 0.81
CA TRP A 35 -1.68 -9.52 0.54
C TRP A 35 -2.34 -9.52 -0.85
N GLY A 36 -1.96 -10.46 -1.72
CA GLY A 36 -2.31 -10.42 -3.13
C GLY A 36 -1.47 -9.39 -3.87
N TYR A 37 -2.03 -8.74 -4.89
CA TYR A 37 -1.29 -7.68 -5.58
C TYR A 37 -1.23 -6.42 -4.71
N ILE A 38 -0.01 -5.96 -4.45
CA ILE A 38 0.31 -4.66 -3.86
C ILE A 38 0.66 -3.71 -5.01
N TYR A 39 0.04 -2.53 -5.02
CA TYR A 39 0.27 -1.51 -6.04
C TYR A 39 1.18 -0.43 -5.48
N TYR A 40 2.35 -0.26 -6.07
CA TYR A 40 3.32 0.76 -5.73
C TYR A 40 3.11 1.96 -6.64
N VAL A 41 2.90 3.13 -6.04
CA VAL A 41 2.76 4.41 -6.74
C VAL A 41 3.91 5.31 -6.34
N THR A 42 4.85 5.52 -7.26
CA THR A 42 5.93 6.50 -7.08
C THR A 42 5.53 7.81 -7.75
N ILE A 43 5.52 8.91 -7.01
CA ILE A 43 5.14 10.25 -7.51
C ILE A 43 6.26 11.28 -7.32
N ASP A 44 6.45 12.15 -8.30
CA ASP A 44 7.38 13.27 -8.20
C ASP A 44 6.80 14.45 -7.42
N ALA A 45 6.64 14.24 -6.10
CA ALA A 45 6.10 15.21 -5.16
C ALA A 45 6.89 15.17 -3.84
N ASN A 46 6.69 16.17 -2.98
CA ASN A 46 7.11 16.08 -1.58
C ASN A 46 6.18 15.16 -0.77
N ALA A 47 6.64 14.68 0.39
CA ALA A 47 5.89 13.77 1.24
C ALA A 47 4.47 14.26 1.56
N ARG A 48 4.31 15.53 1.93
CA ARG A 48 3.00 16.10 2.30
C ARG A 48 1.97 15.96 1.18
N GLU A 49 2.36 16.28 -0.05
CA GLU A 49 1.48 16.17 -1.22
C GLU A 49 1.21 14.70 -1.58
N ALA A 50 2.26 13.86 -1.58
CA ALA A 50 2.13 12.43 -1.85
C ALA A 50 1.18 11.73 -0.87
N LEU A 51 1.29 12.02 0.44
CA LEU A 51 0.41 11.48 1.48
C LEU A 51 -1.04 11.95 1.32
N ASN A 52 -1.26 13.21 0.96
CA ASN A 52 -2.61 13.72 0.71
C ASN A 52 -3.25 13.08 -0.54
N ILE A 53 -2.47 12.81 -1.59
CA ILE A 53 -2.94 12.08 -2.77
C ILE A 53 -3.22 10.62 -2.40
N ASN A 54 -2.35 9.98 -1.63
CA ASN A 54 -2.54 8.61 -1.14
C ASN A 54 -3.84 8.48 -0.37
N LEU A 55 -4.11 9.39 0.58
CA LEU A 55 -5.35 9.40 1.36
C LEU A 55 -6.60 9.40 0.47
N ARG A 56 -6.65 10.29 -0.53
CA ARG A 56 -7.79 10.37 -1.47
C ARG A 56 -7.92 9.12 -2.33
N LEU A 57 -6.79 8.52 -2.71
CA LEU A 57 -6.80 7.28 -3.47
C LEU A 57 -7.33 6.12 -2.60
N GLN A 58 -6.86 6.00 -1.36
CA GLN A 58 -7.25 4.96 -0.42
C GLN A 58 -8.72 5.07 0.01
N GLU A 59 -9.28 6.28 0.11
CA GLU A 59 -10.72 6.49 0.30
C GLU A 59 -11.57 5.87 -0.83
N LYS A 60 -11.04 5.87 -2.06
CA LYS A 60 -11.71 5.32 -3.24
C LYS A 60 -11.46 3.82 -3.44
N PHE A 61 -10.24 3.36 -3.22
CA PHE A 61 -9.79 2.00 -3.46
C PHE A 61 -9.71 1.18 -2.17
N LYS A 62 -10.80 1.17 -1.40
CA LYS A 62 -10.84 0.48 -0.09
C LYS A 62 -10.55 -1.01 -0.22
N GLY A 63 -9.67 -1.52 0.64
CA GLY A 63 -9.23 -2.90 0.69
C GLY A 63 -8.17 -3.29 -0.34
N ILE A 64 -7.76 -2.35 -1.20
CA ILE A 64 -6.67 -2.56 -2.16
C ILE A 64 -5.35 -2.08 -1.51
N PRO A 65 -4.32 -2.93 -1.40
CA PRO A 65 -3.03 -2.51 -0.88
C PRO A 65 -2.35 -1.57 -1.87
N ILE A 66 -2.28 -0.28 -1.54
CA ILE A 66 -1.58 0.74 -2.33
C ILE A 66 -0.53 1.40 -1.46
N VAL A 67 0.73 1.29 -1.88
CA VAL A 67 1.90 1.88 -1.23
C VAL A 67 2.31 3.11 -2.03
N PHE A 68 2.54 4.24 -1.34
CA PHE A 68 3.02 5.47 -1.98
C PHE A 68 4.47 5.72 -1.65
N GLU A 69 5.23 6.03 -2.69
CA GLU A 69 6.60 6.49 -2.63
C GLU A 69 6.68 7.88 -3.25
N TRP A 70 7.60 8.71 -2.77
CA TRP A 70 7.79 10.06 -3.28
C TRP A 70 9.27 10.34 -3.50
N THR A 71 9.59 11.11 -4.55
CA THR A 71 10.97 11.44 -4.91
C THR A 71 11.40 12.83 -4.44
N GLY A 72 10.45 13.66 -3.99
CA GLY A 72 10.72 14.97 -3.42
C GLY A 72 11.18 14.91 -1.97
N LYS A 73 11.18 16.08 -1.31
CA LYS A 73 11.61 16.19 0.09
C LYS A 73 10.59 15.57 1.03
N THR A 74 11.07 14.98 2.12
CA THR A 74 10.23 14.65 3.27
C THR A 74 10.01 15.92 4.10
N ASP A 75 8.93 16.65 3.77
CA ASP A 75 8.54 17.96 4.34
C ASP A 75 7.45 17.85 5.43
N VAL A 76 7.48 16.73 6.16
CA VAL A 76 6.62 16.40 7.30
C VAL A 76 7.50 15.89 8.44
N SER A 77 7.09 16.12 9.69
CA SER A 77 7.75 15.50 10.84
C SER A 77 7.44 14.00 10.89
N GLU A 78 8.21 13.25 11.69
CA GLU A 78 7.91 11.83 11.93
C GLU A 78 6.53 11.61 12.55
N GLU A 79 6.13 12.49 13.49
CA GLU A 79 4.80 12.47 14.12
C GLU A 79 3.69 12.71 13.08
N GLU A 80 3.83 13.74 12.26
CA GLU A 80 2.86 14.04 11.19
C GLU A 80 2.79 12.89 10.17
N LEU A 81 3.93 12.27 9.84
CA LEU A 81 3.96 11.10 8.96
C LEU A 81 3.20 9.92 9.58
N ALA A 82 3.44 9.62 10.86
CA ALA A 82 2.77 8.53 11.56
C ALA A 82 1.25 8.73 11.63
N GLU A 83 0.81 9.95 11.96
CA GLU A 83 -0.61 10.31 11.99
C GLU A 83 -1.27 10.16 10.61
N LYS A 84 -0.62 10.68 9.56
CA LYS A 84 -1.14 10.55 8.19
C LYS A 84 -1.21 9.10 7.74
N LEU A 85 -0.20 8.28 8.04
CA LEU A 85 -0.21 6.86 7.71
C LEU A 85 -1.33 6.13 8.46
N ALA A 86 -1.55 6.42 9.74
CA ALA A 86 -2.67 5.86 10.51
C ALA A 86 -4.03 6.25 9.89
N GLU A 87 -4.21 7.51 9.51
CA GLU A 87 -5.42 7.97 8.81
C GLU A 87 -5.63 7.22 7.49
N ILE A 88 -4.58 7.10 6.68
CA ILE A 88 -4.61 6.38 5.40
C ILE A 88 -5.02 4.92 5.60
N LEU A 89 -4.43 4.22 6.58
CA LEU A 89 -4.76 2.82 6.88
C LEU A 89 -6.22 2.66 7.33
N LEU A 90 -6.70 3.56 8.20
CA LEU A 90 -8.09 3.55 8.66
C LEU A 90 -9.08 3.77 7.52
N LYS A 91 -8.80 4.74 6.63
CA LYS A 91 -9.70 5.05 5.50
C LYS A 91 -9.59 4.05 4.35
N GLY A 92 -8.40 3.51 4.12
CA GLY A 92 -8.11 2.49 3.12
C GLY A 92 -8.77 1.15 3.40
N GLY A 93 -9.33 0.93 4.60
CA GLY A 93 -10.09 -0.28 4.91
C GLY A 93 -9.25 -1.56 4.85
N ILE A 94 -7.92 -1.43 4.88
CA ILE A 94 -6.99 -2.54 4.94
C ILE A 94 -7.13 -3.19 6.32
N LYS A 95 -7.70 -4.39 6.35
CA LYS A 95 -7.87 -5.14 7.59
C LYS A 95 -6.56 -5.81 7.96
N ALA A 96 -6.24 -5.84 9.25
CA ALA A 96 -5.17 -6.69 9.77
C ALA A 96 -5.41 -8.12 9.30
N LYS A 97 -4.46 -8.69 8.56
CA LYS A 97 -4.52 -10.09 8.19
C LYS A 97 -4.12 -10.91 9.41
N LEU A 98 -5.00 -11.80 9.86
CA LEU A 98 -4.62 -12.81 10.84
C LEU A 98 -3.55 -13.69 10.19
N ALA A 99 -2.31 -13.59 10.68
CA ALA A 99 -1.29 -14.57 10.37
C ALA A 99 -1.84 -15.98 10.70
N PRO A 100 -1.41 -17.03 9.97
CA PRO A 100 -1.75 -18.40 10.33
C PRO A 100 -1.46 -18.60 11.83
N ARG A 101 -2.32 -19.32 12.55
CA ARG A 101 -2.09 -19.59 13.98
C ARG A 101 -0.71 -20.20 14.15
N PHE A 102 0.20 -19.44 14.74
CA PHE A 102 1.54 -19.92 15.08
C PHE A 102 1.39 -21.05 16.10
N SER A 103 1.82 -22.25 15.73
CA SER A 103 1.91 -23.36 16.67
C SER A 103 3.35 -23.46 17.15
N ALA A 104 3.60 -22.93 18.36
CA ALA A 104 4.90 -23.06 19.01
C ALA A 104 5.30 -24.54 19.17
N VAL A 105 4.32 -25.45 19.34
CA VAL A 105 4.55 -26.90 19.45
C VAL A 105 5.13 -27.45 18.14
N LYS A 106 4.50 -27.17 17.00
CA LYS A 106 5.02 -27.63 15.69
C LYS A 106 6.39 -27.03 15.35
N ALA A 107 6.66 -25.81 15.79
CA ALA A 107 7.95 -25.16 15.55
C ALA A 107 9.12 -25.80 16.33
N VAL A 108 8.85 -26.38 17.52
CA VAL A 108 9.88 -27.04 18.35
C VAL A 108 10.04 -28.52 17.99
N GLU A 109 9.00 -29.19 17.49
CA GLU A 109 9.09 -30.59 17.05
C GLU A 109 10.06 -30.78 15.87
N GLY A 110 10.17 -29.79 14.97
CA GLY A 110 11.14 -29.84 13.86
C GLY A 110 12.61 -29.67 14.26
N ASN A 111 12.89 -29.31 15.52
CA ASN A 111 14.26 -29.13 16.07
C ASN A 111 14.67 -30.25 17.04
N ARG A 112 13.92 -31.36 17.09
CA ARG A 112 14.21 -32.50 18.00
C ARG A 112 14.87 -33.69 17.30
N GLU A 113 15.32 -33.53 16.06
CA GLU A 113 16.22 -34.48 15.41
C GLU A 113 17.63 -33.87 15.38
N ASP A 114 18.36 -34.03 16.49
CA ASP A 114 19.82 -34.08 16.61
C ASP A 114 20.19 -34.86 17.88
#